data_AF-A0A965PF73-F1
#
_entry.id   AF-A0A965PF73-F1
#
_cell.length_a   1.000
_cell.length_b   1.000
_cell.length_c   1.000
_cell.angle_alpha   90.00
_cell.angle_beta   90.00
_cell.angle_gamma   90.00
#
_symmetry.space_group_name_H-M   'P 1'
#
loop_
_entity.id
_entity.type
_entity.pdbx_description
1 polymer ?
#
loop_
_entity_poly.entity_id
_entity_poly.type
_entity_poly.pdbx_seq_one_letter_code
_entity_poly.pdbx_strand_id
1 'polypeptide(L)'
;MRYRSLKRITAPVVEPVTLSEAKAHCRVDIEADDALIAGYITAARELCEDYLDRSLVTQQYVMRLDQFPPEIEIPRPPMAASGTATAVTVTYTLNDTGATSTLDPSRYRVDRDSTPGAIRNLYGGTWPSNRDDQNSISVTWWAGYGNSESVPQRVKNAILMTVLALYENRGDAQLPPGAKALLDSVSWGQYA
;
A
#
# COMPACT_ATOMS: atom_id res chain seq x y z
N MET A 1 7.92 14.20 10.61
CA MET A 1 7.42 13.60 11.88
C MET A 1 6.79 12.27 11.52
N ARG A 2 7.18 11.16 12.16
CA ARG A 2 6.75 9.81 11.77
C ARG A 2 5.32 9.57 12.28
N TYR A 3 4.43 9.03 11.45
CA TYR A 3 3.09 8.64 11.87
C TYR A 3 3.15 7.65 13.04
N ARG A 4 2.16 7.70 13.94
CA ARG A 4 2.16 6.86 15.15
C ARG A 4 1.78 5.42 14.85
N SER A 5 0.80 5.23 13.97
CA SER A 5 0.39 3.91 13.51
C SER A 5 -0.07 3.97 12.06
N LEU A 6 0.15 2.86 11.37
CA LEU A 6 -0.33 2.60 10.01
C LEU A 6 -1.04 1.24 10.05
N LYS A 7 -2.29 1.20 9.60
CA LYS A 7 -3.10 -0.01 9.58
C LYS A 7 -3.79 -0.16 8.24
N ARG A 8 -3.71 -1.36 7.65
CA ARG A 8 -4.54 -1.75 6.51
C ARG A 8 -5.97 -2.01 6.99
N ILE A 9 -6.96 -1.35 6.37
CA ILE A 9 -8.38 -1.50 6.72
C ILE A 9 -9.17 -2.26 5.67
N THR A 10 -8.70 -2.26 4.42
CA THR A 10 -9.26 -3.09 3.34
C THR A 10 -8.11 -3.79 2.64
N ALA A 11 -8.17 -5.13 2.61
CA ALA A 11 -7.24 -5.96 1.86
C ALA A 11 -7.50 -5.85 0.34
N PRO A 12 -6.48 -6.10 -0.50
CA PRO A 12 -6.70 -6.17 -1.93
C PRO A 12 -7.68 -7.29 -2.28
N VAL A 13 -8.64 -6.99 -3.17
CA VAL A 13 -9.68 -7.94 -3.61
C VAL A 13 -9.15 -8.89 -4.70
N VAL A 14 -8.05 -8.49 -5.35
CA VAL A 14 -7.41 -9.23 -6.45
C VAL A 14 -5.93 -9.34 -6.15
N GLU A 15 -5.31 -10.46 -6.53
CA GLU A 15 -3.87 -10.65 -6.42
C GLU A 15 -3.14 -10.18 -7.70
N PRO A 16 -1.86 -9.74 -7.61
CA PRO A 16 -1.08 -9.29 -8.77
C PRO A 16 -0.91 -10.34 -9.87
N VAL A 17 -0.94 -11.62 -9.49
CA VAL A 17 -0.83 -12.78 -10.37
C VAL A 17 -1.97 -13.74 -10.09
N THR A 18 -2.45 -14.40 -11.14
CA THR A 18 -3.53 -15.38 -11.05
C THR A 18 -3.02 -16.75 -10.61
N LEU A 19 -3.94 -17.59 -10.11
CA LEU A 19 -3.62 -18.96 -9.73
C LEU A 19 -3.10 -19.77 -10.92
N SER A 20 -3.69 -19.60 -12.10
CA SER A 20 -3.25 -20.31 -13.31
C SER A 20 -1.83 -19.91 -13.74
N GLU A 21 -1.48 -18.63 -13.66
CA GLU A 21 -0.11 -18.15 -13.92
C GLU A 21 0.89 -18.75 -12.92
N ALA A 22 0.54 -18.76 -11.63
CA ALA A 22 1.38 -19.34 -10.59
C ALA A 22 1.56 -20.86 -10.76
N LYS A 23 0.49 -21.59 -11.09
CA LYS A 23 0.52 -23.04 -11.38
C LYS A 23 1.38 -23.35 -12.60
N ALA A 24 1.21 -22.58 -13.68
CA ALA A 24 2.04 -22.73 -14.88
C ALA A 24 3.52 -22.47 -14.59
N HIS A 25 3.83 -21.48 -13.75
CA HIS A 25 5.21 -21.20 -13.33
C HIS A 25 5.82 -22.33 -12.49
N CYS A 26 5.04 -22.91 -11.57
CA CYS A 26 5.46 -24.03 -10.73
C CYS A 26 5.40 -25.39 -11.43
N ARG A 27 4.85 -25.46 -12.65
CA ARG A 27 4.56 -26.70 -13.39
C ARG A 27 3.67 -27.67 -12.60
N VAL A 28 2.62 -27.12 -11.97
CA VAL A 28 1.65 -27.87 -11.17
C VAL A 28 0.31 -27.93 -11.88
N ASP A 29 -0.13 -29.14 -12.27
CA ASP A 29 -1.38 -29.36 -13.00
C ASP A 29 -2.51 -29.95 -12.13
N ILE A 30 -2.24 -30.20 -10.84
CA ILE A 30 -3.23 -30.78 -9.91
C ILE A 30 -4.06 -29.70 -9.22
N GLU A 31 -5.32 -29.99 -8.91
CA GLU A 31 -6.23 -29.07 -8.20
C GLU A 31 -6.04 -29.10 -6.67
N ALA A 32 -5.47 -30.18 -6.13
CA ALA A 32 -5.28 -30.35 -4.68
C ALA A 32 -4.38 -29.27 -4.05
N ASP A 33 -3.51 -28.67 -4.85
CA ASP A 33 -2.57 -27.64 -4.42
C ASP A 33 -3.08 -26.21 -4.63
N ASP A 34 -4.29 -26.03 -5.19
CA ASP A 34 -4.83 -24.71 -5.53
C ASP A 34 -4.92 -23.79 -4.32
N ALA A 35 -5.44 -24.30 -3.20
CA ALA A 35 -5.55 -23.56 -1.95
C ALA A 35 -4.17 -23.20 -1.36
N LEU A 36 -3.19 -24.09 -1.53
CA LEU A 36 -1.82 -23.87 -1.05
C LEU A 36 -1.12 -22.79 -1.87
N ILE A 37 -1.19 -22.88 -3.21
CA ILE A 37 -0.58 -21.92 -4.12
C ILE A 37 -1.26 -20.55 -3.97
N ALA A 38 -2.57 -20.50 -3.78
CA ALA A 38 -3.27 -19.25 -3.48
C ALA A 38 -2.71 -18.58 -2.21
N GLY A 39 -2.44 -19.35 -1.14
CA GLY A 39 -1.79 -18.84 0.06
C GLY A 39 -0.37 -18.31 -0.19
N TYR A 40 0.40 -18.99 -1.05
CA TYR A 40 1.74 -18.53 -1.42
C TYR A 40 1.73 -17.27 -2.28
N ILE A 41 0.73 -17.08 -3.14
CA ILE A 41 0.57 -15.83 -3.89
C ILE A 41 0.39 -14.64 -2.92
N THR A 42 -0.49 -14.79 -1.93
CA THR A 42 -0.71 -13.76 -0.90
C THR A 42 0.56 -13.50 -0.09
N ALA A 43 1.25 -14.55 0.36
CA ALA A 43 2.51 -14.39 1.11
C ALA A 43 3.61 -13.73 0.27
N ALA A 44 3.76 -14.13 -1.00
CA ALA A 44 4.72 -13.54 -1.92
C ALA A 44 4.42 -12.07 -2.21
N ARG A 45 3.14 -11.69 -2.38
CA ARG A 45 2.74 -10.28 -2.49
C ARG A 45 3.17 -9.50 -1.26
N GLU A 46 2.86 -9.98 -0.06
CA GLU A 46 3.16 -9.26 1.19
C GLU A 46 4.68 -9.09 1.39
N LEU A 47 5.47 -10.12 1.10
CA LEU A 47 6.93 -10.01 1.10
C LEU A 47 7.45 -8.96 0.11
N CYS A 48 6.90 -8.92 -1.11
CA CYS A 48 7.28 -7.92 -2.11
C CYS A 48 6.86 -6.50 -1.70
N GLU A 49 5.66 -6.34 -1.12
CA GLU A 49 5.13 -5.06 -0.64
C GLU A 49 5.98 -4.49 0.51
N ASP A 50 6.40 -5.36 1.44
CA ASP A 50 7.27 -4.99 2.55
C ASP A 50 8.69 -4.69 2.11
N TYR A 51 9.21 -5.40 1.11
CA TYR A 51 10.53 -5.11 0.55
C TYR A 51 10.58 -3.77 -0.20
N LEU A 52 9.54 -3.46 -0.98
CA LEU A 52 9.47 -2.23 -1.76
C LEU A 52 8.98 -1.01 -0.96
N ASP A 53 8.46 -1.22 0.26
CA ASP A 53 7.66 -0.24 0.99
C ASP A 53 6.51 0.34 0.14
N ARG A 54 5.91 -0.49 -0.72
CA ARG A 54 4.88 -0.10 -1.70
C ARG A 54 3.65 -0.98 -1.61
N SER A 55 2.53 -0.45 -2.10
CA SER A 55 1.30 -1.22 -2.31
C SER A 55 1.19 -1.61 -3.78
N LEU A 56 0.93 -2.89 -4.05
CA LEU A 56 0.87 -3.38 -5.43
C LEU A 56 -0.54 -3.24 -6.02
N VAL A 57 -1.53 -3.84 -5.35
CA VAL A 57 -2.95 -3.75 -5.75
C VAL A 57 -3.68 -2.76 -4.86
N THR A 58 -4.77 -2.19 -5.37
CA THR A 58 -5.66 -1.29 -4.62
C THR A 58 -6.05 -1.88 -3.27
N GLN A 59 -5.63 -1.18 -2.21
CA GLN A 59 -5.95 -1.50 -0.83
C GLN A 59 -6.06 -0.19 -0.03
N GLN A 60 -6.75 -0.24 1.10
CA GLN A 60 -7.04 0.95 1.89
C GLN A 60 -6.27 0.95 3.20
N TYR A 61 -5.65 2.08 3.53
CA TYR A 61 -4.95 2.28 4.78
C TYR A 61 -5.57 3.41 5.60
N VAL A 62 -5.39 3.30 6.90
CA VAL A 62 -5.55 4.39 7.85
C VAL A 62 -4.24 4.61 8.57
N MET A 63 -3.82 5.87 8.69
CA MET A 63 -2.75 6.27 9.61
C MET A 63 -3.27 7.22 10.67
N ARG A 64 -2.62 7.18 11.82
CA ARG A 64 -2.91 8.08 12.94
C ARG A 64 -1.73 8.98 13.25
N LEU A 65 -2.06 10.24 13.55
CA LEU A 65 -1.13 11.30 13.91
C LEU A 65 -1.63 11.99 15.19
N ASP A 66 -0.72 12.51 15.98
CA ASP A 66 -1.06 13.24 17.22
C ASP A 66 -1.39 14.71 16.91
N GLN A 67 -0.69 15.32 15.96
CA GLN A 67 -0.89 16.72 15.53
C GLN A 67 -0.69 16.86 14.02
N PHE A 68 -1.30 17.88 13.42
CA PHE A 68 -1.15 18.20 12.00
C PHE A 68 0.28 18.68 11.70
N PRO A 69 1.06 17.95 10.88
CA PRO A 69 2.33 18.45 10.36
C PRO A 69 2.10 19.50 9.27
N PRO A 70 3.12 20.29 8.89
CA PRO A 70 3.02 21.21 7.73
C PRO A 70 2.60 20.50 6.45
N GLU A 71 3.10 19.29 6.25
CA GLU A 71 2.79 18.38 5.15
C GLU A 71 2.58 16.97 5.69
N ILE A 72 1.52 16.31 5.21
CA ILE A 72 1.19 14.95 5.58
C ILE A 72 1.71 14.03 4.46
N GLU A 73 2.86 13.42 4.68
CA GLU A 73 3.40 12.39 3.77
C GLU A 73 2.64 11.07 3.94
N ILE A 74 2.27 10.46 2.83
CA ILE A 74 1.46 9.25 2.75
C ILE A 74 2.37 8.04 2.52
N PRO A 75 2.49 7.12 3.49
CA PRO A 75 3.31 5.92 3.33
C PRO A 75 2.67 4.93 2.34
N ARG A 76 3.46 3.93 1.91
CA ARG A 76 3.06 2.88 0.95
C ARG A 76 2.59 3.44 -0.41
N PRO A 77 3.48 4.10 -1.19
CA PRO A 77 3.15 4.50 -2.55
C PRO A 77 2.91 3.28 -3.49
N PRO A 78 2.33 3.48 -4.68
CA PRO A 78 1.70 4.72 -5.14
C PRO A 78 0.36 4.95 -4.44
N MET A 79 -0.02 6.22 -4.28
CA MET A 79 -1.39 6.56 -3.89
C MET A 79 -2.29 6.36 -5.10
N ALA A 80 -3.46 5.75 -4.92
CA ALA A 80 -4.37 5.46 -6.01
C ALA A 80 -4.80 6.75 -6.73
N ALA A 81 -4.45 6.86 -8.01
CA ALA A 81 -4.61 8.08 -8.80
C ALA A 81 -5.84 8.07 -9.71
N SER A 82 -6.43 6.91 -9.99
CA SER A 82 -7.55 6.76 -10.91
C SER A 82 -8.57 5.72 -10.43
N GLY A 83 -9.80 5.81 -10.97
CA GLY A 83 -10.91 4.92 -10.63
C GLY A 83 -11.74 5.38 -9.45
N THR A 84 -12.57 4.48 -8.92
CA THR A 84 -13.50 4.73 -7.81
C THR A 84 -12.81 4.75 -6.44
N ALA A 85 -11.61 4.18 -6.34
CA ALA A 85 -10.82 4.07 -5.13
C ALA A 85 -9.80 5.21 -5.01
N THR A 86 -10.24 6.47 -5.07
CA THR A 86 -9.37 7.66 -5.00
C THR A 86 -9.66 8.58 -3.82
N ALA A 87 -10.66 8.21 -3.01
CA ALA A 87 -11.09 8.96 -1.85
C ALA A 87 -9.99 9.06 -0.79
N VAL A 88 -9.78 10.27 -0.29
CA VAL A 88 -8.91 10.56 0.84
C VAL A 88 -9.73 11.29 1.87
N THR A 89 -9.77 10.75 3.09
CA THR A 89 -10.56 11.30 4.20
C THR A 89 -9.62 11.66 5.33
N VAL A 90 -9.67 12.92 5.77
CA VAL A 90 -8.93 13.40 6.94
C VAL A 90 -9.94 13.68 8.04
N THR A 91 -9.80 13.01 9.19
CA THR A 91 -10.60 13.28 10.38
C THR A 91 -9.71 13.73 11.52
N TYR A 92 -10.25 14.56 12.42
CA TYR A 92 -9.53 15.10 13.56
C TYR A 92 -10.45 15.28 14.76
N THR A 93 -9.88 15.21 15.95
CA THR A 93 -10.61 15.43 17.20
C THR A 93 -10.67 16.93 17.53
N LEU A 94 -11.86 17.44 17.81
CA LEU A 94 -12.10 18.83 18.17
C LEU A 94 -11.63 19.13 19.60
N ASN A 95 -11.02 20.30 19.80
CA ASN A 95 -10.49 20.75 21.10
C ASN A 95 -11.57 20.94 22.17
N ASP A 96 -12.70 21.51 21.77
CA ASP A 96 -13.78 21.97 22.65
C ASP A 96 -14.66 20.84 23.18
N THR A 97 -14.93 19.85 22.32
CA THR A 97 -15.92 18.79 22.56
C THR A 97 -15.30 17.41 22.68
N GLY A 98 -14.08 17.20 22.15
CA GLY A 98 -13.50 15.87 21.99
C GLY A 98 -14.19 15.01 20.92
N ALA A 99 -15.14 15.57 20.15
CA ALA A 99 -15.80 14.88 19.06
C ALA A 99 -14.87 14.74 17.84
N THR A 100 -15.10 13.72 17.02
CA THR A 100 -14.39 13.56 15.73
C THR A 100 -15.11 14.33 14.65
N SER A 101 -14.38 15.17 13.91
CA SER A 101 -14.87 15.92 12.75
C SER A 101 -14.10 15.51 11.50
N THR A 102 -14.75 15.58 10.34
CA THR A 102 -14.13 15.33 9.03
C THR A 102 -13.75 16.67 8.41
N LEU A 103 -12.49 16.78 7.96
CA LEU A 103 -12.03 17.96 7.24
C LEU A 103 -12.64 17.97 5.82
N ASP A 104 -13.21 19.11 5.44
CA ASP A 104 -13.77 19.30 4.11
C ASP A 104 -12.68 19.11 3.03
N PRO A 105 -12.89 18.25 2.00
CA PRO A 105 -11.95 18.05 0.90
C PRO A 105 -11.55 19.31 0.15
N SER A 106 -12.38 20.36 0.17
CA SER A 106 -12.05 21.67 -0.42
C SER A 106 -10.97 22.45 0.33
N ARG A 107 -10.58 22.02 1.56
CA ARG A 107 -9.58 22.73 2.38
C ARG A 107 -8.15 22.21 2.20
N TYR A 108 -7.98 21.07 1.56
CA TYR A 108 -6.67 20.47 1.32
C TYR A 108 -6.53 20.02 -0.13
N ARG A 109 -5.29 19.90 -0.58
CA ARG A 109 -4.92 19.29 -1.85
C ARG A 109 -4.16 18.00 -1.59
N VAL A 110 -4.35 17.06 -2.51
CA VAL A 110 -3.72 15.74 -2.46
C VAL A 110 -2.83 15.63 -3.69
N ASP A 111 -1.52 15.56 -3.45
CA ASP A 111 -0.49 15.30 -4.45
C ASP A 111 -0.33 13.78 -4.59
N ARG A 112 -0.84 13.24 -5.70
CA ARG A 112 -0.82 11.80 -5.99
C ARG A 112 0.38 11.38 -6.83
N ASP A 113 1.06 12.34 -7.46
CA ASP A 113 2.16 12.11 -8.39
C ASP A 113 3.50 12.03 -7.66
N SER A 114 3.60 12.73 -6.53
CA SER A 114 4.74 12.58 -5.63
C SER A 114 4.85 11.13 -5.11
N THR A 115 6.08 10.65 -4.95
CA THR A 115 6.40 9.35 -4.35
C THR A 115 7.35 9.57 -3.17
N PRO A 116 6.88 9.55 -1.92
CA PRO A 116 5.52 9.27 -1.46
C PRO A 116 4.50 10.37 -1.80
N GLY A 117 3.22 10.01 -1.85
CA GLY A 117 2.13 10.98 -2.03
C GLY A 117 2.02 11.91 -0.82
N ALA A 118 1.43 13.09 -0.99
CA ALA A 118 1.36 14.07 0.08
C ALA A 118 0.02 14.79 0.15
N ILE A 119 -0.39 15.17 1.37
CA ILE A 119 -1.55 16.04 1.60
C ILE A 119 -1.06 17.35 2.20
N ARG A 120 -1.47 18.46 1.60
CA ARG A 120 -1.12 19.82 2.01
C ARG A 120 -2.37 20.67 2.10
N ASN A 121 -2.35 21.70 2.94
CA ASN A 121 -3.37 22.75 2.87
C ASN A 121 -3.34 23.46 1.51
N LEU A 122 -4.46 24.10 1.17
CA LEU A 122 -4.47 25.08 0.09
C LEU A 122 -3.55 26.27 0.40
N TYR A 123 -3.16 26.99 -0.65
CA TYR A 123 -2.32 28.18 -0.52
C TYR A 123 -2.98 29.22 0.41
N GLY A 124 -2.23 29.69 1.41
CA GLY A 124 -2.74 30.61 2.43
C GLY A 124 -3.68 29.98 3.47
N GLY A 125 -3.98 28.68 3.36
CA GLY A 125 -4.78 27.94 4.32
C GLY A 125 -3.96 27.40 5.49
N THR A 126 -4.63 27.18 6.62
CA THR A 126 -4.09 26.52 7.80
C THR A 126 -4.90 25.29 8.16
N TRP A 127 -4.24 24.31 8.79
CA TRP A 127 -4.91 23.16 9.36
C TRP A 127 -5.85 23.61 10.48
N PRO A 128 -7.00 22.94 10.67
CA PRO A 128 -7.86 23.25 11.80
C PRO A 128 -7.13 22.92 13.11
N SER A 129 -7.49 23.63 14.18
CA SER A 129 -7.01 23.26 15.52
C SER A 129 -7.60 21.90 15.91
N ASN A 130 -6.75 20.96 16.28
CA ASN A 130 -7.13 19.66 16.82
C ASN A 130 -6.77 19.56 18.30
N ARG A 131 -7.39 18.59 18.99
CA ARG A 131 -7.05 18.22 20.36
C ARG A 131 -5.60 17.74 20.44
N ASP A 132 -4.83 18.29 21.36
CA ASP A 132 -3.45 17.86 21.63
C ASP A 132 -3.49 16.55 22.46
N ASP A 133 -3.77 15.46 21.77
CA ASP A 133 -3.92 14.12 22.34
C ASP A 133 -3.41 13.06 21.35
N GLN A 134 -3.21 11.84 21.83
CA GLN A 134 -2.70 10.75 21.01
C GLN A 134 -3.73 10.29 19.97
N ASN A 135 -3.28 10.04 18.74
CA ASN A 135 -4.12 9.61 17.61
C ASN A 135 -5.28 10.57 17.27
N SER A 136 -5.13 11.85 17.61
CA SER A 136 -6.11 12.92 17.39
C SER A 136 -6.49 13.10 15.93
N ILE A 137 -5.62 12.74 14.99
CA ILE A 137 -5.86 12.85 13.56
C ILE A 137 -5.81 11.46 12.92
N SER A 138 -6.75 11.22 12.00
CA SER A 138 -6.77 10.02 11.17
C SER A 138 -6.79 10.42 9.70
N VAL A 139 -5.95 9.78 8.90
CA VAL A 139 -5.97 9.93 7.45
C VAL A 139 -6.22 8.57 6.85
N THR A 140 -7.27 8.47 6.04
CA THR A 140 -7.65 7.26 5.32
C THR A 140 -7.50 7.50 3.84
N TRP A 141 -6.81 6.60 3.13
CA TRP A 141 -6.57 6.70 1.69
C TRP A 141 -6.49 5.33 1.04
N TRP A 142 -6.55 5.34 -0.29
CA TRP A 142 -6.32 4.18 -1.13
C TRP A 142 -4.91 4.21 -1.73
N ALA A 143 -4.20 3.08 -1.65
CA ALA A 143 -2.88 2.88 -2.21
C ALA A 143 -2.87 1.66 -3.15
N GLY A 144 -1.93 1.64 -4.09
CA GLY A 144 -1.80 0.58 -5.09
C GLY A 144 -1.82 1.09 -6.52
N TYR A 145 -1.32 0.29 -7.45
CA TYR A 145 -1.30 0.60 -8.88
C TYR A 145 -2.69 0.51 -9.54
N GLY A 146 -3.68 -0.05 -8.85
CA GLY A 146 -5.01 -0.31 -9.41
C GLY A 146 -5.32 -1.81 -9.38
N ASN A 147 -5.64 -2.35 -10.55
CA ASN A 147 -5.88 -3.78 -10.74
C ASN A 147 -4.57 -4.56 -10.94
N SER A 148 -4.68 -5.88 -11.13
CA SER A 148 -3.51 -6.73 -11.39
C SER A 148 -2.74 -6.30 -12.64
N GLU A 149 -3.42 -5.82 -13.69
CA GLU A 149 -2.82 -5.40 -14.97
C GLU A 149 -1.89 -4.19 -14.81
N SER A 150 -2.24 -3.26 -13.92
CA SER A 150 -1.43 -2.07 -13.62
C SER A 150 -0.14 -2.36 -12.85
N VAL A 151 0.00 -3.55 -12.25
CA VAL A 151 1.21 -3.92 -11.51
C VAL A 151 2.36 -4.16 -12.51
N PRO A 152 3.54 -3.52 -12.33
CA PRO A 152 4.66 -3.70 -13.25
C PRO A 152 5.05 -5.17 -13.43
N GLN A 153 5.29 -5.58 -14.68
CA GLN A 153 5.60 -6.98 -15.01
C GLN A 153 6.80 -7.54 -14.24
N ARG A 154 7.80 -6.70 -13.95
CA ARG A 154 8.98 -7.08 -13.15
C ARG A 154 8.58 -7.54 -11.75
N VAL A 155 7.61 -6.86 -11.13
CA VAL A 155 7.10 -7.22 -9.81
C VAL A 155 6.26 -8.50 -9.89
N LYS A 156 5.43 -8.67 -10.92
CA LYS A 156 4.71 -9.94 -11.15
C LYS A 156 5.66 -11.13 -11.27
N ASN A 157 6.74 -10.97 -12.02
CA ASN A 157 7.77 -12.00 -12.16
C ASN A 157 8.47 -12.29 -10.82
N ALA A 158 8.78 -11.26 -10.02
CA ALA A 158 9.35 -11.44 -8.68
C ALA A 158 8.40 -12.22 -7.75
N ILE A 159 7.10 -11.95 -7.81
CA ILE A 159 6.07 -12.71 -7.08
C ILE A 159 6.07 -14.17 -7.52
N LEU A 160 6.04 -14.45 -8.83
CA LEU A 160 6.06 -15.83 -9.34
C LEU A 160 7.31 -16.61 -8.89
N MET A 161 8.49 -15.98 -8.93
CA MET A 161 9.73 -16.58 -8.43
C MET A 161 9.66 -16.86 -6.92
N THR A 162 9.02 -15.98 -6.16
CA THR A 162 8.83 -16.16 -4.72
C THR A 162 7.82 -17.26 -4.42
N VAL A 163 6.73 -17.36 -5.19
CA VAL A 163 5.75 -18.46 -5.07
C VAL A 163 6.41 -19.81 -5.32
N LEU A 164 7.25 -19.92 -6.36
CA LEU A 164 8.01 -21.14 -6.65
C LEU A 164 8.92 -21.51 -5.46
N ALA A 165 9.66 -20.52 -4.94
CA ALA A 165 10.56 -20.74 -3.82
C ALA A 165 9.83 -21.23 -2.55
N LEU A 166 8.67 -20.63 -2.23
CA LEU A 166 7.83 -21.05 -1.10
C LEU A 166 7.23 -22.44 -1.29
N TYR A 167 6.89 -22.80 -2.53
CA TYR A 167 6.35 -24.11 -2.87
C TYR A 167 7.40 -25.22 -2.75
N GLU A 168 8.61 -24.98 -3.27
CA GLU A 168 9.74 -25.92 -3.22
C GLU A 168 10.34 -26.04 -1.81
N ASN A 169 10.48 -24.92 -1.10
CA ASN A 169 11.14 -24.84 0.21
C ASN A 169 10.14 -24.51 1.32
N ARG A 170 9.32 -25.50 1.67
CA ARG A 170 8.27 -25.38 2.71
C ARG A 170 8.90 -25.05 4.07
N GLY A 171 8.95 -23.77 4.41
CA GLY A 171 9.47 -23.26 5.69
C GLY A 171 10.42 -22.06 5.57
N ASP A 172 10.91 -21.73 4.37
CA ASP A 172 11.78 -20.58 4.15
C ASP A 172 11.01 -19.40 3.55
N ALA A 173 10.55 -18.49 4.40
CA ALA A 173 9.76 -17.32 4.02
C ALA A 173 10.66 -16.13 3.63
N GLN A 174 11.57 -16.33 2.68
CA GLN A 174 12.48 -15.29 2.21
C GLN A 174 12.27 -14.96 0.73
N LEU A 175 12.54 -13.71 0.36
CA LEU A 175 12.57 -13.31 -1.05
C LEU A 175 13.80 -13.93 -1.72
N PRO A 176 13.62 -14.72 -2.79
CA PRO A 176 14.75 -15.31 -3.49
C PRO A 176 15.61 -14.23 -4.15
N PRO A 177 16.94 -14.42 -4.28
CA PRO A 177 17.85 -13.41 -4.80
C PRO A 177 17.46 -12.84 -6.17
N GLY A 178 16.92 -13.68 -7.06
CA GLY A 178 16.45 -13.26 -8.37
C GLY A 178 15.20 -12.36 -8.32
N ALA A 179 14.28 -12.63 -7.39
CA ALA A 179 13.14 -11.74 -7.15
C ALA A 179 13.61 -10.39 -6.60
N LYS A 180 14.55 -10.41 -5.65
CA LYS A 180 15.15 -9.20 -5.08
C LYS A 180 15.78 -8.30 -6.14
N ALA A 181 16.57 -8.87 -7.06
CA ALA A 181 17.18 -8.13 -8.15
C ALA A 181 16.14 -7.44 -9.06
N LEU A 182 15.00 -8.09 -9.31
CA LEU A 182 13.90 -7.48 -10.07
C LEU A 182 13.23 -6.34 -9.29
N LEU A 183 13.02 -6.52 -7.99
CA LEU A 183 12.44 -5.50 -7.12
C LEU A 183 13.36 -4.29 -6.95
N ASP A 184 14.67 -4.49 -6.84
CA ASP A 184 15.67 -3.42 -6.75
C ASP A 184 15.60 -2.48 -7.95
N SER A 185 15.38 -3.02 -9.16
CA SER A 185 15.22 -2.21 -10.37
C SER A 185 13.96 -1.32 -10.38
N VAL A 186 13.00 -1.59 -9.49
CA VAL A 186 11.75 -0.82 -9.33
C VAL A 186 11.82 0.08 -8.08
N SER A 187 12.83 -0.11 -7.23
CA SER A 187 13.02 0.71 -6.03
C SER A 187 13.42 2.15 -6.37
N TRP A 188 13.02 3.09 -5.51
CA TRP A 188 13.23 4.52 -5.73
C TRP A 188 14.73 4.85 -5.75
N GLY A 189 15.16 5.65 -6.74
CA GLY A 189 16.57 6.04 -6.90
C GLY A 189 17.39 5.18 -7.87
N GLN A 190 16.78 4.16 -8.50
CA GLN A 190 17.44 3.28 -9.49
C GLN A 190 17.12 3.63 -10.96
N TYR A 191 16.66 4.85 -11.24
CA TYR A 191 16.46 5.31 -12.60
C TYR A 191 17.82 5.50 -13.29
N ALA A 192 18.23 4.51 -14.08
CA ALA A 192 19.23 4.67 -15.14
C ALA A 192 18.52 5.15 -16.43
#